data_AF-A0A953IPM5-F1
#
_entry.id   AF-A0A953IPM5-F1
#
_cell.length_a   1.000
_cell.length_b   1.000
_cell.length_c   1.000
_cell.angle_alpha   90.00
_cell.angle_beta   90.00
_cell.angle_gamma   90.00
#
_symmetry.space_group_name_H-M   'P 1'
#
loop_
_entity.id
_entity.type
_entity.pdbx_description
1 polymer ?
#
loop_
_entity_poly.entity_id
_entity_poly.type
_entity_poly.pdbx_seq_one_letter_code
_entity_poly.pdbx_strand_id
1 'polypeptide(L)'
;WWSGSDDDARGGGKEAKGYLSLNINGIGDNYPAFKDIKKHVVDAGKSQVDKEKFAENLYNRGVYNSVLIAEAIRNAQKLSGKKVVTGPEVRRGLESLTISEARWKELGLSGFGAPITNVSCADHNGHHGAYMQQWDGTKWVKISDWIAPMKDKVRPLLEKDAEDYVTKNAGWPKRTEPCDKSS
;
A
#
# COMPACT_ATOMS: atom_id res chain seq x y z
N TRP A 1 -2.20 -6.34 -8.99
CA TRP A 1 -0.96 -5.53 -8.97
C TRP A 1 -0.44 -5.40 -10.40
N TRP A 2 0.25 -4.31 -10.73
CA TRP A 2 0.90 -4.16 -12.04
C TRP A 2 2.31 -4.77 -12.03
N SER A 3 2.87 -5.00 -13.22
CA SER A 3 4.24 -5.48 -13.43
C SER A 3 5.29 -4.58 -12.76
N GLY A 4 6.50 -5.09 -12.55
CA GLY A 4 7.58 -4.37 -11.87
C GLY A 4 8.15 -5.10 -10.66
N SER A 5 7.92 -6.40 -10.54
CA SER A 5 8.69 -7.28 -9.67
C SER A 5 10.07 -7.57 -10.26
N ASP A 6 10.98 -8.09 -9.44
CA ASP A 6 12.29 -8.59 -9.88
C ASP A 6 12.14 -9.74 -10.88
N ASP A 7 11.12 -10.60 -10.74
CA ASP A 7 10.84 -11.68 -11.70
C ASP A 7 10.39 -11.15 -13.07
N ASP A 8 9.59 -10.06 -13.11
CA ASP A 8 9.22 -9.41 -14.37
C ASP A 8 10.44 -8.86 -15.11
N ALA A 9 11.36 -8.22 -14.38
CA ALA A 9 12.58 -7.67 -14.96
C ALA A 9 13.56 -8.77 -15.37
N ARG A 10 13.76 -9.79 -14.53
CA ARG A 10 14.63 -10.94 -14.84
C ARG A 10 14.17 -11.71 -16.07
N GLY A 11 12.86 -11.78 -16.32
CA GLY A 11 12.30 -12.41 -17.52
C GLY A 11 12.80 -11.80 -18.83
N GLY A 12 13.16 -10.51 -18.84
CA GLY A 12 13.75 -9.83 -20.00
C GLY A 12 15.28 -9.95 -20.11
N GLY A 13 15.94 -10.68 -19.20
CA GLY A 13 17.39 -10.90 -19.23
C GLY A 13 18.19 -9.60 -19.24
N LYS A 14 19.26 -9.54 -20.06
CA LYS A 14 20.12 -8.35 -20.19
C LYS A 14 19.39 -7.15 -20.81
N GLU A 15 18.39 -7.40 -21.66
CA GLU A 15 17.63 -6.36 -22.37
C GLU A 15 16.65 -5.62 -21.45
N ALA A 16 16.32 -6.20 -20.29
CA ALA A 16 15.51 -5.53 -19.29
C ALA A 16 16.21 -4.34 -18.61
N LYS A 17 17.52 -4.17 -18.77
CA LYS A 17 18.23 -3.01 -18.22
C LYS A 17 17.63 -1.72 -18.80
N GLY A 18 17.14 -0.86 -17.92
CA GLY A 18 16.43 0.36 -18.29
C GLY A 18 14.90 0.25 -18.22
N TYR A 19 14.34 -0.94 -17.99
CA TYR A 19 12.89 -1.15 -17.81
C TYR A 19 12.34 -0.25 -16.70
N LEU A 20 11.27 0.47 -17.03
CA LEU A 20 10.61 1.44 -16.17
C LEU A 20 9.31 0.88 -15.63
N SER A 21 9.07 1.10 -14.33
CA SER A 21 7.81 0.73 -13.69
C SER A 21 7.43 1.78 -12.65
N LEU A 22 6.13 2.01 -12.48
CA LEU A 22 5.64 2.74 -11.31
C LEU A 22 5.80 1.89 -10.04
N ASN A 23 5.93 2.53 -8.89
CA ASN A 23 5.97 1.89 -7.59
C ASN A 23 5.36 2.78 -6.49
N ILE A 24 4.86 2.16 -5.42
CA ILE A 24 4.23 2.83 -4.27
C ILE A 24 4.89 2.47 -2.94
N ASN A 25 5.72 1.43 -2.93
CA ASN A 25 6.44 0.94 -1.75
C ASN A 25 7.95 1.20 -1.89
N GLY A 26 8.70 1.09 -0.79
CA GLY A 26 10.16 1.18 -0.78
C GLY A 26 10.80 -0.02 -1.46
N ILE A 27 12.07 0.13 -1.85
CA ILE A 27 12.87 -0.91 -2.54
C ILE A 27 13.96 -1.42 -1.59
N GLY A 28 14.25 -2.72 -1.67
CA GLY A 28 15.30 -3.36 -0.87
C GLY A 28 14.97 -3.44 0.61
N ASP A 29 15.98 -3.74 1.42
CA ASP A 29 15.87 -4.07 2.85
C ASP A 29 16.53 -3.05 3.77
N ASN A 30 16.94 -1.88 3.26
CA ASN A 30 17.66 -0.86 4.04
C ASN A 30 16.74 -0.04 4.96
N TYR A 31 15.96 -0.76 5.79
CA TYR A 31 14.98 -0.24 6.72
C TYR A 31 15.13 -0.99 8.06
N PRO A 32 15.08 -0.30 9.21
CA PRO A 32 15.10 -0.97 10.52
C PRO A 32 14.07 -2.12 10.64
N ALA A 33 12.85 -1.93 10.16
CA ALA A 33 11.82 -2.96 10.20
C ALA A 33 12.18 -4.22 9.40
N PHE A 34 12.91 -4.08 8.29
CA PHE A 34 13.35 -5.22 7.49
C PHE A 34 14.41 -6.06 8.22
N LYS A 35 15.23 -5.43 9.08
CA LYS A 35 16.15 -6.18 9.97
C LYS A 35 15.36 -7.04 10.96
N ASP A 36 14.28 -6.49 11.52
CA ASP A 36 13.41 -7.23 12.43
C ASP A 36 12.65 -8.35 11.71
N ILE A 37 12.08 -8.08 10.53
CA ILE A 37 11.44 -9.11 9.71
C ILE A 37 12.43 -10.23 9.38
N LYS A 38 13.64 -9.88 8.95
CA LYS A 38 14.68 -10.87 8.64
C LYS A 38 14.98 -11.73 9.87
N LYS A 39 15.26 -11.11 11.02
CA LYS A 39 15.61 -11.81 12.26
C LYS A 39 14.47 -12.69 12.80
N HIS A 40 13.27 -12.15 12.89
CA HIS A 40 12.16 -12.77 13.62
C HIS A 40 11.28 -13.68 12.76
N VAL A 41 11.33 -13.52 11.43
CA VAL A 41 10.49 -14.27 10.48
C VAL A 41 11.36 -15.12 9.55
N VAL A 42 12.28 -14.51 8.80
CA VAL A 42 13.04 -15.22 7.75
C VAL A 42 14.07 -16.17 8.34
N ASP A 43 14.97 -15.67 9.18
CA ASP A 43 16.04 -16.46 9.81
C ASP A 43 15.49 -17.46 10.82
N ALA A 44 14.31 -17.16 11.39
CA ALA A 44 13.57 -18.07 12.26
C ALA A 44 12.81 -19.19 11.51
N GLY A 45 12.89 -19.26 10.18
CA GLY A 45 12.23 -20.28 9.37
C GLY A 45 10.70 -20.17 9.32
N LYS A 46 10.16 -18.99 9.66
CA LYS A 46 8.71 -18.69 9.64
C LYS A 46 8.26 -18.00 8.37
N SER A 47 9.17 -17.78 7.44
CA SER A 47 8.90 -17.20 6.14
C SER A 47 8.53 -18.27 5.11
N GLN A 48 7.56 -17.96 4.26
CA GLN A 48 7.25 -18.75 3.06
C GLN A 48 8.02 -18.28 1.82
N VAL A 49 8.71 -17.12 1.89
CA VAL A 49 9.56 -16.65 0.78
C VAL A 49 10.91 -17.37 0.82
N ASP A 50 11.42 -17.73 -0.35
CA ASP A 50 12.81 -18.13 -0.54
C ASP A 50 13.73 -17.03 0.01
N LYS A 51 14.79 -17.41 0.73
CA LYS A 51 15.64 -16.45 1.44
C LYS A 51 16.29 -15.45 0.49
N GLU A 52 16.58 -15.89 -0.73
CA GLU A 52 17.19 -15.12 -1.81
C GLU A 52 16.24 -14.07 -2.38
N LYS A 53 14.92 -14.26 -2.25
CA LYS A 53 13.89 -13.33 -2.69
C LYS A 53 13.42 -12.37 -1.59
N PHE A 54 14.03 -12.45 -0.41
CA PHE A 54 13.73 -11.52 0.68
C PHE A 54 14.00 -10.08 0.23
N ALA A 55 13.01 -9.21 0.47
CA ALA A 55 13.04 -7.79 0.11
C ALA A 55 13.15 -7.45 -1.39
N GLU A 56 12.86 -8.42 -2.26
CA GLU A 56 12.51 -8.11 -3.65
C GLU A 56 11.26 -7.21 -3.70
N ASN A 57 11.08 -6.50 -4.80
CA ASN A 57 10.07 -5.45 -4.87
C ASN A 57 8.64 -5.97 -4.60
N LEU A 58 8.34 -7.20 -5.01
CA LEU A 58 7.04 -7.82 -4.71
C LEU A 58 6.88 -8.18 -3.23
N TYR A 59 7.96 -8.62 -2.57
CA TYR A 59 7.98 -8.84 -1.12
C TYR A 59 7.71 -7.52 -0.38
N ASN A 60 8.38 -6.44 -0.78
CA ASN A 60 8.21 -5.11 -0.20
C ASN A 60 6.79 -4.58 -0.36
N ARG A 61 6.13 -4.91 -1.48
CA ARG A 61 4.71 -4.60 -1.70
C ARG A 61 3.80 -5.34 -0.74
N GLY A 62 4.13 -6.58 -0.39
CA GLY A 62 3.46 -7.34 0.68
C GLY A 62 3.64 -6.70 2.06
N VAL A 63 4.85 -6.24 2.38
CA VAL A 63 5.12 -5.49 3.62
C VAL A 63 4.32 -4.19 3.66
N TYR A 64 4.29 -3.43 2.56
CA TYR A 64 3.49 -2.21 2.44
C TYR A 64 2.02 -2.48 2.74
N ASN A 65 1.42 -3.47 2.08
CA ASN A 65 0.03 -3.85 2.30
C ASN A 65 -0.23 -4.28 3.75
N SER A 66 0.71 -5.02 4.35
CA SER A 66 0.61 -5.47 5.75
C SER A 66 0.62 -4.30 6.73
N VAL A 67 1.42 -3.26 6.47
CA VAL A 67 1.42 -2.02 7.26
C VAL A 67 0.06 -1.31 7.19
N LEU A 68 -0.56 -1.21 6.01
CA LEU A 68 -1.87 -0.57 5.86
C LEU A 68 -2.92 -1.25 6.74
N ILE A 69 -2.96 -2.58 6.71
CA ILE A 69 -3.92 -3.36 7.50
C ILE A 69 -3.61 -3.25 8.99
N ALA A 70 -2.34 -3.36 9.39
CA ALA A 70 -1.95 -3.24 10.79
C ALA A 70 -2.28 -1.85 11.37
N GLU A 71 -2.01 -0.78 10.62
CA GLU A 71 -2.35 0.58 11.04
C GLU A 71 -3.86 0.84 11.06
N ALA A 72 -4.62 0.25 10.14
CA ALA A 72 -6.07 0.33 10.17
C ALA A 72 -6.66 -0.39 11.40
N ILE A 73 -6.14 -1.56 11.75
CA ILE A 73 -6.53 -2.29 12.98
C ILE A 73 -6.15 -1.46 14.22
N ARG A 74 -4.94 -0.90 14.27
CA ARG A 74 -4.50 -0.02 15.36
C ARG A 74 -5.42 1.18 15.51
N ASN A 75 -5.80 1.81 14.40
CA ASN A 75 -6.73 2.94 14.39
C ASN A 75 -8.13 2.51 14.85
N ALA A 76 -8.63 1.37 14.38
CA ALA A 76 -9.91 0.80 14.83
C ALA A 76 -9.93 0.50 16.33
N GLN A 77 -8.84 -0.05 16.88
CA GLN A 77 -8.69 -0.28 18.32
C GLN A 77 -8.73 1.04 19.09
N LYS A 78 -8.07 2.09 18.58
CA LYS A 78 -8.13 3.44 19.18
C LYS A 78 -9.54 4.02 19.15
N LEU A 79 -10.25 3.93 18.00
CA LEU A 79 -11.59 4.49 17.83
C LEU A 79 -12.66 3.76 18.63
N SER A 80 -12.52 2.44 18.81
CA SER A 80 -13.48 1.60 19.53
C SER A 80 -13.16 1.43 21.02
N GLY A 81 -11.91 1.67 21.43
CA GLY A 81 -11.40 1.33 22.76
C GLY A 81 -11.21 -0.18 22.98
N LYS A 82 -11.43 -1.02 21.96
CA LYS A 82 -11.37 -2.48 22.08
C LYS A 82 -10.01 -3.02 21.69
N LYS A 83 -9.59 -4.13 22.33
CA LYS A 83 -8.40 -4.89 21.91
C LYS A 83 -8.69 -5.78 20.70
N VAL A 84 -9.85 -6.44 20.69
CA VAL A 84 -10.31 -7.27 19.56
C VAL A 84 -11.39 -6.50 18.83
N VAL A 85 -11.10 -6.13 17.58
CA VAL A 85 -11.98 -5.33 16.73
C VAL A 85 -12.76 -6.23 15.77
N THR A 86 -13.94 -5.77 15.39
CA THR A 86 -14.83 -6.40 14.42
C THR A 86 -14.59 -5.86 13.01
N GLY A 87 -15.12 -6.52 11.98
CA GLY A 87 -15.04 -6.05 10.58
C GLY A 87 -15.52 -4.60 10.39
N PRO A 88 -16.71 -4.21 10.90
CA PRO A 88 -17.18 -2.83 10.81
C PRO A 88 -16.25 -1.79 11.49
N GLU A 89 -15.58 -2.17 12.58
CA GLU A 89 -14.61 -1.31 13.27
C GLU A 89 -13.32 -1.17 12.45
N VAL A 90 -12.82 -2.26 11.84
CA VAL A 90 -11.66 -2.21 10.94
C VAL A 90 -11.95 -1.39 9.69
N ARG A 91 -13.15 -1.50 9.11
CA ARG A 91 -13.58 -0.62 8.01
C ARG A 91 -13.50 0.85 8.45
N ARG A 92 -14.04 1.20 9.61
CA ARG A 92 -13.96 2.57 10.15
C ARG A 92 -12.51 3.03 10.36
N GLY A 93 -11.63 2.11 10.80
CA GLY A 93 -10.19 2.35 10.91
C GLY A 93 -9.51 2.61 9.56
N LEU A 94 -9.91 1.92 8.49
CA LEU A 94 -9.47 2.17 7.12
C LEU A 94 -9.99 3.52 6.60
N GLU A 95 -11.27 3.80 6.78
CA GLU A 95 -11.95 5.05 6.37
C GLU A 95 -11.50 6.31 7.13
N SER A 96 -10.54 6.18 8.02
CA SER A 96 -9.88 7.31 8.70
C SER A 96 -8.37 7.09 8.79
N LEU A 97 -7.83 6.20 7.96
CA LEU A 97 -6.43 5.81 8.00
C LEU A 97 -5.54 7.02 7.66
N THR A 98 -4.61 7.28 8.57
CA THR A 98 -3.54 8.25 8.35
C THR A 98 -2.20 7.63 8.73
N ILE A 99 -1.26 7.64 7.80
CA ILE A 99 0.14 7.25 8.03
C ILE A 99 1.01 8.42 7.60
N SER A 100 1.44 9.22 8.57
CA SER A 100 2.35 10.35 8.35
C SER A 100 3.78 9.88 8.12
N GLU A 101 4.65 10.78 7.64
CA GLU A 101 6.10 10.51 7.55
C GLU A 101 6.70 10.14 8.92
N ALA A 102 6.26 10.81 9.97
CA ALA A 102 6.66 10.50 11.34
C ALA A 102 6.25 9.07 11.74
N ARG A 103 5.04 8.63 11.36
CA ARG A 103 4.57 7.27 11.62
C ARG A 103 5.35 6.24 10.81
N TRP A 104 5.64 6.49 9.53
CA TRP A 104 6.53 5.64 8.73
C TRP A 104 7.90 5.49 9.38
N LYS A 105 8.48 6.58 9.88
CA LYS A 105 9.75 6.55 10.61
C LYS A 105 9.67 5.76 11.91
N GLU A 106 8.62 5.95 12.71
CA GLU A 106 8.38 5.22 13.95
C GLU A 106 8.26 3.70 13.71
N LEU A 107 7.64 3.31 12.60
CA LEU A 107 7.55 1.91 12.16
C LEU A 107 8.87 1.35 11.63
N GLY A 108 9.96 2.12 11.61
CA GLY A 108 11.24 1.68 11.05
C GLY A 108 11.22 1.57 9.52
N LEU A 109 10.34 2.31 8.86
CA LEU A 109 10.04 2.27 7.42
C LEU A 109 10.05 3.69 6.82
N SER A 110 11.00 4.53 7.24
CA SER A 110 11.11 5.92 6.78
C SER A 110 11.19 6.00 5.25
N GLY A 111 10.25 6.72 4.62
CA GLY A 111 10.20 6.87 3.16
C GLY A 111 9.81 5.60 2.40
N PHE A 112 9.31 4.56 3.09
CA PHE A 112 8.86 3.31 2.47
C PHE A 112 7.55 3.46 1.68
N GLY A 113 6.79 4.52 1.93
CA GLY A 113 5.62 4.87 1.14
C GLY A 113 5.40 6.37 1.19
N ALA A 114 4.60 6.90 0.26
CA ALA A 114 4.09 8.26 0.40
C ALA A 114 3.25 8.37 1.68
N PRO A 115 3.15 9.57 2.28
CA PRO A 115 2.19 9.81 3.35
C PRO A 115 0.79 9.41 2.91
N ILE A 116 0.08 8.68 3.76
CA ILE A 116 -1.30 8.27 3.53
C ILE A 116 -2.18 9.21 4.33
N THR A 117 -2.95 10.00 3.60
CA THR A 117 -3.89 10.99 4.13
C THR A 117 -5.17 10.93 3.32
N ASN A 118 -6.25 11.50 3.86
CA ASN A 118 -7.52 11.68 3.16
C ASN A 118 -8.25 10.38 2.74
N VAL A 119 -7.91 9.24 3.35
CA VAL A 119 -8.79 8.06 3.24
C VAL A 119 -10.05 8.37 4.04
N SER A 120 -11.21 8.21 3.40
CA SER A 120 -12.52 8.53 3.97
C SER A 120 -13.57 7.55 3.46
N CYS A 121 -14.76 7.53 4.05
CA CYS A 121 -15.88 6.75 3.48
C CYS A 121 -16.18 7.13 2.01
N ALA A 122 -16.01 8.39 1.62
CA ALA A 122 -16.23 8.86 0.26
C ALA A 122 -15.01 8.64 -0.66
N ASP A 123 -13.90 8.13 -0.11
CA ASP A 123 -12.63 7.96 -0.79
C ASP A 123 -11.77 6.85 -0.13
N HIS A 124 -11.95 5.62 -0.60
CA HIS A 124 -11.18 4.47 -0.12
C HIS A 124 -9.76 4.39 -0.69
N ASN A 125 -9.32 5.36 -1.51
CA ASN A 125 -7.99 5.36 -2.10
C ASN A 125 -7.05 6.35 -1.41
N GLY A 126 -7.53 7.55 -1.05
CA GLY A 126 -6.71 8.65 -0.53
C GLY A 126 -5.82 9.32 -1.61
N HIS A 127 -5.63 8.66 -2.76
CA HIS A 127 -4.92 9.14 -3.96
C HIS A 127 -3.48 9.56 -3.68
N HIS A 128 -2.76 8.67 -2.99
CA HIS A 128 -1.34 8.86 -2.70
C HIS A 128 -0.48 8.70 -3.97
N GLY A 129 0.69 9.32 -3.97
CA GLY A 129 1.59 9.30 -5.12
C GLY A 129 2.19 7.93 -5.40
N ALA A 130 2.63 7.74 -6.64
CA ALA A 130 3.54 6.68 -7.05
C ALA A 130 4.87 7.30 -7.49
N TYR A 131 5.95 6.55 -7.62
CA TYR A 131 7.20 7.05 -8.21
C TYR A 131 7.67 6.10 -9.31
N MET A 132 8.54 6.60 -10.19
CA MET A 132 9.18 5.80 -11.22
C MET A 132 10.41 5.09 -10.66
N GLN A 133 10.48 3.78 -10.87
CA GLN A 133 11.69 2.98 -10.66
C GLN A 133 12.21 2.45 -11.99
N GLN A 134 13.52 2.22 -12.05
CA GLN A 134 14.21 1.63 -13.19
C GLN A 134 15.00 0.40 -12.76
N TRP A 135 14.96 -0.64 -13.59
CA TRP A 135 15.81 -1.81 -13.44
C TRP A 135 17.23 -1.51 -13.95
N ASP A 136 18.25 -1.64 -13.11
CA ASP A 136 19.65 -1.34 -13.49
C ASP A 136 20.35 -2.51 -14.22
N GLY A 137 19.65 -3.64 -14.37
CA GLY A 137 20.17 -4.92 -14.85
C GLY A 137 20.27 -5.97 -13.73
N THR A 138 20.25 -5.54 -12.47
CA THR A 138 20.42 -6.40 -11.29
C THR A 138 19.45 -6.11 -10.15
N LYS A 139 19.00 -4.86 -10.00
CA LYS A 139 18.07 -4.41 -8.96
C LYS A 139 17.27 -3.20 -9.42
N TRP A 140 16.21 -2.91 -8.66
CA TRP A 140 15.41 -1.71 -8.84
C TRP A 140 16.08 -0.47 -8.20
N VAL A 141 15.97 0.67 -8.88
CA VAL A 141 16.43 1.97 -8.41
C VAL A 141 15.29 2.98 -8.56
N LYS A 142 15.01 3.75 -7.50
CA LYS A 142 14.08 4.90 -7.58
C LYS A 142 14.74 6.03 -8.39
N ILE A 143 14.05 6.52 -9.43
CA ILE A 143 14.60 7.52 -10.36
C ILE A 143 13.75 8.79 -10.49
N SER A 144 12.67 8.91 -9.72
CA SER A 144 11.86 10.13 -9.67
C SER A 144 11.38 10.43 -8.26
N ASP A 145 10.91 11.66 -8.06
CA ASP A 145 10.06 12.01 -6.92
C ASP A 145 8.68 11.34 -7.01
N TRP A 146 7.87 11.54 -5.98
CA TRP A 146 6.47 11.12 -5.97
C TRP A 146 5.66 11.91 -7.00
N ILE A 147 4.93 11.19 -7.83
CA ILE A 147 4.06 11.67 -8.89
C ILE A 147 2.62 11.57 -8.35
N ALA A 148 1.96 12.71 -8.22
CA ALA A 148 0.57 12.77 -7.79
C ALA A 148 -0.39 12.34 -8.93
N PRO A 149 -1.52 11.67 -8.60
CA PRO A 149 -2.53 11.33 -9.59
C PRO A 149 -3.32 12.56 -10.06
N MET A 150 -3.80 12.54 -11.31
CA MET A 150 -4.65 13.58 -11.90
C MET A 150 -6.10 13.49 -11.38
N LYS A 151 -6.32 13.83 -10.11
CA LYS A 151 -7.62 13.65 -9.45
C LYS A 151 -8.75 14.40 -10.14
N ASP A 152 -8.47 15.62 -10.62
CA ASP A 152 -9.42 16.47 -11.36
C ASP A 152 -9.95 15.81 -12.64
N LYS A 153 -9.15 14.95 -13.26
CA LYS A 153 -9.53 14.19 -14.46
C LYS A 153 -10.16 12.85 -14.14
N VAL A 154 -9.60 12.12 -13.17
CA VAL A 154 -9.98 10.72 -12.92
C VAL A 154 -11.16 10.60 -11.96
N ARG A 155 -11.32 11.51 -10.98
CA ARG A 155 -12.41 11.44 -9.99
C ARG A 155 -13.81 11.44 -10.62
N PRO A 156 -14.14 12.30 -11.61
CA PRO A 156 -15.46 12.25 -12.26
C PRO A 156 -15.73 10.92 -12.97
N LEU A 157 -14.70 10.27 -13.50
CA LEU A 157 -14.82 8.96 -14.15
C LEU A 157 -15.11 7.86 -13.13
N LEU A 158 -14.42 7.88 -11.97
CA LEU A 158 -14.65 6.93 -10.87
C LEU A 158 -16.07 7.05 -10.31
N GLU A 159 -16.57 8.27 -10.12
CA GLU A 159 -17.91 8.51 -9.61
C GLU A 159 -18.98 8.01 -10.59
N LYS A 160 -18.80 8.32 -11.88
CA LYS A 160 -19.66 7.80 -12.94
C LYS A 160 -19.66 6.28 -12.98
N ASP A 161 -18.51 5.63 -12.93
CA ASP A 161 -18.41 4.17 -12.98
C ASP A 161 -19.05 3.52 -11.74
N ALA A 162 -18.93 4.15 -10.57
CA ALA A 162 -19.58 3.68 -9.34
C ALA A 162 -21.12 3.80 -9.42
N GLU A 163 -21.63 4.92 -9.94
CA GLU A 163 -23.06 5.13 -10.17
C GLU A 163 -23.63 4.14 -11.21
N ASP A 164 -22.92 3.96 -12.31
CA ASP A 164 -23.26 2.99 -13.36
C ASP A 164 -23.30 1.56 -12.80
N TYR A 165 -22.33 1.20 -11.95
CA TYR A 165 -22.29 -0.11 -11.31
C TYR A 165 -23.51 -0.35 -10.43
N VAL A 166 -23.87 0.59 -9.54
CA VAL A 166 -25.04 0.46 -8.66
C VAL A 166 -26.34 0.38 -9.48
N THR A 167 -26.44 1.18 -10.55
CA THR A 167 -27.61 1.18 -11.44
C THR A 167 -27.80 -0.15 -12.16
N LYS A 168 -26.72 -0.75 -12.67
CA LYS A 168 -26.76 -2.04 -13.38
C LYS A 168 -26.97 -3.24 -12.45
N ASN A 169 -26.59 -3.13 -11.18
CA ASN A 169 -26.70 -4.20 -10.20
C ASN A 169 -27.86 -3.92 -9.23
N ALA A 170 -29.09 -4.04 -9.74
CA ALA A 170 -30.30 -3.83 -8.95
C ALA A 170 -30.30 -4.71 -7.68
N GLY A 171 -30.60 -4.09 -6.53
CA GLY A 171 -30.52 -4.75 -5.23
C GLY A 171 -29.14 -4.68 -4.57
N TRP A 172 -28.19 -3.92 -5.14
CA TRP A 172 -26.90 -3.66 -4.49
C TRP A 172 -27.11 -3.17 -3.04
N PRO A 173 -26.49 -3.83 -2.04
CA PRO A 173 -26.73 -3.49 -0.65
C PRO A 173 -26.38 -2.03 -0.36
N LYS A 174 -27.32 -1.29 0.20
CA LYS A 174 -26.99 0.00 0.81
C LYS A 174 -26.10 -0.26 2.01
N ARG A 175 -25.07 0.57 2.15
CA ARG A 175 -24.27 0.62 3.37
C ARG A 175 -25.21 0.79 4.58
N THR A 176 -25.02 -0.01 5.62
CA THR A 176 -25.90 -0.03 6.80
C THR A 176 -25.39 0.89 7.91
N GLU A 177 -24.15 1.33 7.84
CA GLU A 177 -23.51 2.19 8.83
C GLU A 177 -23.23 3.59 8.28
N PRO A 178 -23.41 4.65 9.08
CA PRO A 178 -23.12 6.00 8.64
C PRO A 178 -21.61 6.16 8.36
N CYS A 179 -21.30 7.15 7.53
CA CYS A 179 -19.94 7.63 7.41
C CYS A 179 -19.64 8.56 8.58
N ASP A 180 -18.46 8.42 9.17
CA ASP A 180 -18.01 9.34 10.19
C ASP A 180 -18.01 10.76 9.62
N LYS A 181 -18.47 11.74 10.41
CA LYS A 181 -18.33 13.13 10.03
C LYS A 181 -16.83 13.41 9.90
N SER A 182 -16.41 13.94 8.76
CA SER A 182 -15.06 14.46 8.58
C SER A 182 -14.80 15.47 9.71
N SER A 183 -13.88 15.13 10.62
CA SER A 183 -13.39 16.03 11.66
C SER A 183 -12.53 17.13 11.06
#